data_AF-A0A944JTL7-F1
#
_entry.id   AF-A0A944JTL7-F1
#
_cell.length_a   1.000
_cell.length_b   1.000
_cell.length_c   1.000
_cell.angle_alpha   90.00
_cell.angle_beta   90.00
_cell.angle_gamma   90.00
#
_symmetry.space_group_name_H-M   'P 1'
#
loop_
_entity.id
_entity.type
_entity.pdbx_description
1 polymer ?
#
loop_
_entity_poly.entity_id
_entity_poly.type
_entity_poly.pdbx_seq_one_letter_code
_entity_poly.pdbx_strand_id
1 'polypeptide(L)'
;MLGHLSFFVLGALTVHGERGEIALGGNRQRILLTMLLIEANRVVGVERLIDAIWGEAPPSSARSQIRICVSGLRRLLTKARAAASIETHPSGGYQLRVSQDAVDLYHFENLVAQARTEAREAPSEAVALQLQEALGLWRGPIGAGLDSALLETVALKYHEDRHAAIECRFELELQLGQHRQVLGELARSVAQHPFRETLCAQLMLALHRSGRTAEALALYRDTSRRFTEELGIEPGARLRELEQLILGGEAGQEPLVGLLRREPIRPVVPCPETAVTSDLAPEDRIALLEEELAALREEHARSLRGLSGRA
;
A
#
# COMPACT_ATOMS: atom_id res chain seq x y z
N MET A 1 19.35 -2.72 -15.26
CA MET A 1 20.45 -2.09 -14.50
C MET A 1 20.24 -2.38 -13.00
N LEU A 2 20.46 -3.63 -12.56
CA LEU A 2 20.15 -4.09 -11.18
C LEU A 2 21.38 -4.05 -10.25
N GLY A 3 22.49 -3.43 -10.68
CA GLY A 3 23.82 -3.57 -10.06
C GLY A 3 23.98 -3.03 -8.63
N HIS A 4 22.97 -2.31 -8.11
CA HIS A 4 22.96 -1.78 -6.74
C HIS A 4 21.98 -2.50 -5.80
N LEU A 5 21.05 -3.30 -6.33
CA LEU A 5 20.07 -4.02 -5.54
C LEU A 5 20.70 -5.19 -4.80
N SER A 6 20.58 -5.18 -3.48
CA SER A 6 21.11 -6.19 -2.58
C SER A 6 20.03 -6.86 -1.74
N PHE A 7 18.87 -6.23 -1.59
CA PHE A 7 17.76 -6.72 -0.76
C PHE A 7 16.48 -6.80 -1.58
N PHE A 8 15.88 -7.98 -1.57
CA PHE A 8 14.78 -8.34 -2.43
C PHE A 8 13.59 -8.78 -1.56
N VAL A 9 12.72 -7.83 -1.22
CA VAL A 9 11.58 -8.02 -0.31
C VAL A 9 10.23 -8.15 -1.02
N LEU A 10 10.14 -7.77 -2.30
CA LEU A 10 8.92 -7.87 -3.11
C LEU A 10 8.63 -9.33 -3.54
N GLY A 11 8.46 -10.21 -2.56
CA GLY A 11 8.33 -11.66 -2.71
C GLY A 11 8.91 -12.40 -1.51
N ALA A 12 9.42 -13.61 -1.75
CA ALA A 12 10.24 -14.30 -0.76
C ALA A 12 11.55 -13.52 -0.54
N LEU A 13 11.90 -13.28 0.73
CA LEU A 13 13.07 -12.48 1.09
C LEU A 13 14.34 -13.13 0.54
N THR A 14 15.03 -12.40 -0.33
CA THR A 14 16.35 -12.77 -0.87
C THR A 14 17.33 -11.64 -0.57
N VAL A 15 18.58 -11.99 -0.26
CA VAL A 15 19.63 -11.00 0.03
C VAL A 15 20.90 -11.38 -0.71
N HIS A 16 21.51 -10.43 -1.40
CA HIS A 16 22.76 -10.59 -2.11
C HIS A 16 23.85 -9.73 -1.46
N GLY A 17 25.03 -10.32 -1.25
CA GLY A 17 26.25 -9.60 -0.93
C GLY A 17 27.17 -9.53 -2.15
N GLU A 18 28.41 -9.07 -1.95
CA GLU A 18 29.41 -8.98 -3.04
C GLU A 18 29.67 -10.32 -3.75
N ARG A 19 29.47 -11.44 -3.05
CA ARG A 19 29.80 -12.80 -3.52
C ARG A 19 28.58 -13.61 -3.97
N GLY A 20 27.42 -12.97 -4.11
CA GLY A 20 26.16 -13.62 -4.48
C GLY A 20 25.18 -13.73 -3.31
N GLU A 21 24.23 -14.65 -3.44
CA GLU A 21 23.12 -14.81 -2.50
C GLU A 21 23.59 -15.25 -1.10
N ILE A 22 23.03 -14.62 -0.07
CA ILE A 22 23.28 -14.91 1.34
C ILE A 22 22.20 -15.87 1.82
N ALA A 23 22.62 -17.06 2.25
CA ALA A 23 21.74 -17.98 2.96
C ALA A 23 21.32 -17.38 4.32
N LEU A 24 20.11 -16.83 4.38
CA LEU A 24 19.49 -16.40 5.63
C LEU A 24 19.13 -17.61 6.48
N GLY A 25 19.20 -17.44 7.81
CA GLY A 25 18.76 -18.46 8.74
C GLY A 25 17.24 -18.70 8.73
N GLY A 26 16.73 -19.29 9.81
CA GLY A 26 15.32 -19.69 9.91
C GLY A 26 14.32 -18.53 9.85
N ASN A 27 13.03 -18.87 9.80
CA ASN A 27 11.91 -17.93 9.60
C ASN A 27 11.98 -16.68 10.47
N ARG A 28 12.39 -16.81 11.74
CA ARG A 28 12.52 -15.66 12.67
C ARG A 28 13.50 -14.60 12.18
N GLN A 29 14.66 -15.00 11.64
CA GLN A 29 15.63 -14.05 11.08
C GLN A 29 15.08 -13.40 9.82
N ARG A 30 14.38 -14.17 8.99
CA ARG A 30 13.75 -13.67 7.75
C ARG A 30 12.64 -12.66 8.05
N ILE A 31 11.71 -12.99 8.94
CA ILE A 31 10.65 -12.08 9.41
C ILE A 31 11.25 -10.79 9.97
N LEU A 32 12.22 -10.90 10.88
CA LEU A 32 12.87 -9.74 11.48
C LEU A 32 13.54 -8.86 10.43
N LEU A 33 14.31 -9.46 9.52
CA LEU A 33 14.99 -8.69 8.47
C LEU A 33 13.99 -8.06 7.49
N THR A 34 12.92 -8.77 7.09
CA THR A 34 11.87 -8.19 6.25
C THR A 34 11.21 -6.99 6.92
N MET A 35 10.86 -7.09 8.21
CA MET A 35 10.28 -5.98 8.97
C MET A 35 11.21 -4.76 9.01
N LEU A 36 12.51 -4.98 9.22
CA LEU A 36 13.52 -3.92 9.21
C LEU A 36 13.76 -3.32 7.81
N LEU A 37 13.61 -4.09 6.74
CA LEU A 37 13.78 -3.63 5.36
C LEU A 37 12.56 -2.84 4.87
N ILE A 38 11.36 -3.23 5.27
CA ILE A 38 10.12 -2.49 4.98
C ILE A 38 10.15 -1.10 5.64
N GLU A 39 10.64 -1.05 6.88
CA GLU A 39 10.83 0.18 7.66
C GLU A 39 12.31 0.60 7.67
N ALA A 40 13.01 0.46 6.53
CA ALA A 40 14.42 0.78 6.46
C ALA A 40 14.68 2.23 6.88
N ASN A 41 15.81 2.44 7.53
CA ASN A 41 16.22 3.72 8.09
C ASN A 41 15.24 4.30 9.12
N ARG A 42 14.28 3.52 9.64
CA ARG A 42 13.41 3.87 10.77
C ARG A 42 13.64 2.89 11.93
N VAL A 43 13.31 3.34 13.14
CA VAL A 43 13.42 2.51 14.35
C VAL A 43 12.21 1.59 14.44
N VAL A 44 12.45 0.27 14.46
CA VAL A 44 11.43 -0.74 14.75
C VAL A 44 11.58 -1.18 16.20
N GLY A 45 10.54 -0.97 17.00
CA GLY A 45 10.52 -1.31 18.42
C GLY A 45 10.64 -2.82 18.67
N VAL A 46 11.26 -3.18 19.80
CA VAL A 46 11.47 -4.60 20.14
C VAL A 46 10.14 -5.35 20.27
N GLU A 47 9.13 -4.75 20.90
CA GLU A 47 7.81 -5.39 21.06
C GLU A 47 7.15 -5.65 19.69
N ARG A 48 7.24 -4.70 18.74
CA ARG A 48 6.74 -4.90 17.38
C ARG A 48 7.44 -6.05 16.65
N LEU A 49 8.73 -6.26 16.90
CA LEU A 49 9.47 -7.42 16.35
C LEU A 49 9.08 -8.73 17.05
N ILE A 50 8.73 -8.68 18.34
CA ILE A 50 8.21 -9.83 19.09
C ILE A 50 6.85 -10.22 18.50
N ASP A 51 5.94 -9.27 18.36
CA ASP A 51 4.61 -9.49 17.77
C ASP A 51 4.71 -10.06 16.35
N ALA A 52 5.66 -9.57 15.55
CA ALA A 52 5.88 -10.09 14.20
C ALA A 52 6.30 -11.56 14.18
N ILE A 53 7.04 -12.03 15.18
CA ILE A 53 7.61 -13.39 15.18
C ILE A 53 6.72 -14.38 15.94
N TRP A 54 6.05 -13.95 17.01
CA TRP A 54 5.30 -14.84 17.91
C TRP A 54 3.82 -14.50 18.04
N GLY A 55 3.35 -13.36 17.51
CA GLY A 55 1.98 -12.90 17.67
C GLY A 55 1.59 -12.80 19.14
N GLU A 56 0.42 -13.36 19.48
CA GLU A 56 -0.17 -13.29 20.83
C GLU A 56 0.48 -14.23 21.86
N ALA A 57 1.37 -15.14 21.44
CA ALA A 57 1.97 -16.15 22.32
C ALA A 57 3.51 -16.03 22.41
N PRO A 58 4.07 -14.87 22.83
CA PRO A 58 5.51 -14.72 22.95
C PRO A 58 6.07 -15.51 24.15
N PRO A 59 7.21 -16.21 23.99
CA PRO A 59 7.88 -16.83 25.14
C PRO A 59 8.46 -15.77 26.07
N SER A 60 8.64 -16.10 27.35
CA SER A 60 9.30 -15.21 28.32
C SER A 60 10.72 -14.78 27.90
N SER A 61 11.38 -15.56 27.04
CA SER A 61 12.70 -15.29 26.49
C SER A 61 12.69 -14.50 25.16
N ALA A 62 11.54 -14.01 24.68
CA ALA A 62 11.40 -13.39 23.36
C ALA A 62 12.41 -12.26 23.11
N ARG A 63 12.56 -11.32 24.06
CA ARG A 63 13.56 -10.23 23.98
C ARG A 63 15.00 -10.73 23.81
N SER A 64 15.37 -11.80 24.52
CA SER A 64 16.69 -12.42 24.38
C SER A 64 16.87 -13.10 23.03
N GLN A 65 15.82 -13.76 22.52
CA GLN A 65 15.81 -14.39 21.20
C GLN A 65 15.90 -13.35 20.06
N ILE A 66 15.27 -12.19 20.19
CA ILE A 66 15.44 -11.05 19.27
C ILE A 66 16.90 -10.62 19.20
N ARG A 67 17.56 -10.42 20.36
CA ARG A 67 18.99 -10.04 20.41
C ARG A 67 19.88 -11.07 19.72
N ILE A 68 19.59 -12.37 19.89
CA ILE A 68 20.32 -13.44 19.22
C ILE A 68 20.10 -13.38 17.70
N CYS A 69 18.86 -13.19 17.23
CA CYS A 69 18.55 -13.03 15.82
C CYS A 69 19.28 -11.83 15.20
N VAL A 70 19.25 -10.67 15.86
CA VAL A 70 19.97 -9.47 15.41
C VAL A 70 21.47 -9.67 15.38
N SER A 71 22.05 -10.33 16.40
CA SER A 71 23.48 -10.65 16.41
C SER A 71 23.86 -11.57 15.24
N GLY A 72 23.03 -12.58 14.94
CA GLY A 72 23.21 -13.45 13.79
C GLY A 72 23.14 -12.70 12.45
N LEU A 73 22.13 -11.85 12.28
CA LEU A 73 21.98 -11.03 11.07
C LEU A 73 23.14 -10.06 10.88
N ARG A 74 23.60 -9.37 11.94
CA ARG A 74 24.80 -8.52 11.89
C ARG A 74 26.01 -9.28 11.36
N ARG A 75 26.27 -10.48 11.91
CA ARG A 75 27.39 -11.33 11.45
C ARG A 75 27.24 -11.74 9.98
N LEU A 76 26.03 -12.09 9.55
CA LEU A 76 25.75 -12.47 8.15
C LEU A 76 25.98 -11.30 7.19
N LEU A 77 25.43 -10.12 7.48
CA LEU A 77 25.58 -8.92 6.66
C LEU A 77 27.04 -8.48 6.57
N THR A 78 27.78 -8.47 7.70
CA THR A 78 29.21 -8.14 7.70
C THR A 78 30.03 -9.16 6.91
N LYS A 79 29.80 -10.46 7.10
CA LYS A 79 30.53 -11.52 6.39
C LYS A 79 30.32 -11.44 4.88
N ALA A 80 29.11 -11.08 4.46
CA ALA A 80 28.76 -10.94 3.06
C ALA A 80 29.13 -9.57 2.45
N ARG A 81 29.67 -8.65 3.27
CA ARG A 81 29.95 -7.26 2.90
C ARG A 81 28.74 -6.57 2.26
N ALA A 82 27.55 -6.87 2.80
CA ALA A 82 26.35 -6.18 2.39
C ALA A 82 26.44 -4.71 2.83
N ALA A 83 25.99 -3.79 1.98
CA ALA A 83 25.94 -2.36 2.27
C ALA A 83 24.78 -2.00 3.23
N ALA A 84 24.68 -2.72 4.36
CA ALA A 84 23.67 -2.50 5.38
C ALA A 84 24.18 -2.85 6.78
N SER A 85 23.72 -2.11 7.79
CA SER A 85 24.05 -2.34 9.20
C SER A 85 22.83 -2.20 10.09
N ILE A 86 22.67 -3.12 11.05
CA ILE A 86 21.60 -3.04 12.05
C ILE A 86 22.13 -2.34 13.29
N GLU A 87 21.57 -1.19 13.64
CA GLU A 87 21.92 -0.39 14.82
C GLU A 87 20.92 -0.65 15.95
N THR A 88 21.38 -0.58 17.20
CA THR A 88 20.50 -0.62 18.37
C THR A 88 20.16 0.82 18.75
N HIS A 89 18.88 1.14 18.89
CA HIS A 89 18.44 2.50 19.20
C HIS A 89 18.20 2.70 20.72
N PRO A 90 18.58 3.85 21.32
CA PRO A 90 18.39 4.10 22.75
C PRO A 90 16.94 4.04 23.24
N SER A 91 15.98 4.41 22.38
CA SER A 91 14.54 4.36 22.69
C SER A 91 13.95 2.94 22.76
N GLY A 92 14.77 1.90 22.59
CA GLY A 92 14.33 0.51 22.62
C GLY A 92 13.87 0.03 21.24
N GLY A 93 14.81 -0.46 20.43
CA GLY A 93 14.51 -0.99 19.12
C GLY A 93 15.75 -1.20 18.27
N TYR A 94 15.51 -1.51 17.00
CA TYR A 94 16.55 -1.70 16.00
C TYR A 94 16.24 -0.88 14.76
N GLN A 95 17.29 -0.37 14.13
CA GLN A 95 17.20 0.36 12.87
C GLN A 95 18.15 -0.28 11.88
N LEU A 96 17.66 -0.61 10.68
CA LEU A 96 18.52 -1.03 9.58
C LEU A 96 18.94 0.21 8.80
N ARG A 97 20.24 0.51 8.80
CA ARG A 97 20.85 1.50 7.90
C ARG A 97 21.18 0.81 6.59
N VAL A 98 20.57 1.29 5.51
CA VAL A 98 20.77 0.77 4.16
C VAL A 98 20.41 1.84 3.15
N SER A 99 21.11 1.90 2.01
CA SER A 99 20.70 2.76 0.91
C SER A 99 19.33 2.31 0.39
N GLN A 100 18.42 3.23 0.15
CA GLN A 100 17.11 2.90 -0.43
C GLN A 100 17.25 2.25 -1.80
N ASP A 101 18.25 2.64 -2.60
CA ASP A 101 18.54 2.04 -3.91
C ASP A 101 19.02 0.58 -3.83
N ALA A 102 19.36 0.09 -2.63
CA ALA A 102 19.74 -1.29 -2.42
C ALA A 102 18.56 -2.21 -2.12
N VAL A 103 17.34 -1.68 -1.93
CA VAL A 103 16.13 -2.46 -1.61
C VAL A 103 15.12 -2.31 -2.75
N ASP A 104 14.67 -3.44 -3.31
CA ASP A 104 13.76 -3.46 -4.46
C ASP A 104 12.42 -2.75 -4.18
N LEU A 105 11.95 -2.74 -2.93
CA LEU A 105 10.76 -2.00 -2.50
C LEU A 105 10.89 -0.48 -2.75
N TYR A 106 11.95 0.17 -2.28
CA TYR A 106 12.10 1.61 -2.48
C TYR A 106 12.42 1.94 -3.94
N HIS A 107 13.10 1.05 -4.65
CA HIS A 107 13.29 1.19 -6.09
C HIS A 107 11.94 1.15 -6.84
N PHE A 108 11.05 0.23 -6.48
CA PHE A 108 9.68 0.17 -6.99
C PHE A 108 8.91 1.46 -6.70
N GLU A 109 8.90 1.93 -5.45
CA GLU A 109 8.20 3.16 -5.07
C GLU A 109 8.70 4.38 -5.87
N ASN A 110 10.02 4.51 -6.03
CA ASN A 110 10.63 5.59 -6.79
C ASN A 110 10.25 5.54 -8.28
N LEU A 111 10.33 4.37 -8.92
CA LEU A 111 9.93 4.21 -10.32
C LEU A 111 8.44 4.51 -10.52
N VAL A 112 7.57 4.05 -9.63
CA VAL A 112 6.13 4.33 -9.72
C VAL A 112 5.83 5.81 -9.51
N ALA A 113 6.49 6.46 -8.55
CA ALA A 113 6.31 7.89 -8.30
C ALA A 113 6.77 8.75 -9.49
N GLN A 114 7.93 8.40 -10.08
CA GLN A 114 8.46 9.04 -11.28
C GLN A 114 7.51 8.85 -12.46
N ALA A 115 7.13 7.60 -12.77
CA ALA A 115 6.25 7.30 -13.89
C ALA A 115 4.88 7.97 -13.76
N ARG A 116 4.31 8.06 -12.55
CA ARG A 116 3.05 8.80 -12.30
C ARG A 116 3.19 10.29 -12.56
N THR A 117 4.37 10.87 -12.32
CA THR A 117 4.63 12.29 -12.57
C THR A 117 4.76 12.52 -14.08
N GLU A 118 5.59 11.71 -14.75
CA GLU A 118 5.79 11.77 -16.20
C GLU A 118 4.48 11.51 -16.98
N ALA A 119 3.66 10.54 -16.55
CA ALA A 119 2.37 10.23 -17.18
C ALA A 119 1.37 11.39 -17.11
N ARG A 120 1.45 12.29 -16.11
CA ARG A 120 0.57 13.46 -16.02
C ARG A 120 0.97 14.55 -17.00
N GLU A 121 2.26 14.69 -17.25
CA GLU A 121 2.82 15.74 -18.12
C GLU A 121 2.80 15.31 -19.59
N ALA A 122 3.30 14.11 -19.87
CA ALA A 122 3.44 13.57 -21.21
C ALA A 122 3.26 12.04 -21.21
N PRO A 123 2.01 11.54 -21.32
CA PRO A 123 1.74 10.13 -21.55
C PRO A 123 2.57 9.59 -22.72
N SER A 124 3.36 8.53 -22.49
CA SER A 124 4.19 7.93 -23.52
C SER A 124 4.44 6.44 -23.26
N GLU A 125 4.82 5.72 -24.32
CA GLU A 125 5.17 4.29 -24.22
C GLU A 125 6.36 4.06 -23.28
N ALA A 126 7.30 5.02 -23.22
CA ALA A 126 8.44 4.95 -22.31
C ALA A 126 7.99 4.93 -20.83
N VAL A 127 6.98 5.72 -20.47
CA VAL A 127 6.43 5.74 -19.11
C VAL A 127 5.68 4.45 -18.78
N ALA A 128 4.99 3.86 -19.77
CA ALA A 128 4.35 2.55 -19.59
C ALA A 128 5.38 1.44 -19.36
N LEU A 129 6.50 1.48 -20.09
CA LEU A 129 7.63 0.55 -19.90
C LEU A 129 8.27 0.72 -18.52
N GLN A 130 8.46 1.94 -18.02
CA GLN A 130 8.95 2.17 -16.65
C GLN A 130 8.03 1.54 -15.59
N LEU A 131 6.70 1.69 -15.73
CA LEU A 131 5.74 1.03 -14.83
C LEU A 131 5.84 -0.49 -14.93
N GLN A 132 6.01 -1.03 -16.15
CA GLN A 132 6.22 -2.47 -16.36
C GLN A 132 7.51 -2.96 -15.69
N GLU A 133 8.61 -2.21 -15.80
CA GLU A 133 9.88 -2.52 -15.13
C GLU A 133 9.72 -2.52 -13.61
N ALA A 134 9.05 -1.51 -13.06
CA ALA A 134 8.74 -1.43 -11.63
C ALA A 134 7.91 -2.66 -11.17
N LEU A 135 6.85 -3.00 -11.91
CA LEU A 135 6.02 -4.16 -11.62
C LEU A 135 6.80 -5.48 -11.75
N GLY A 136 7.79 -5.54 -12.64
CA GLY A 136 8.70 -6.69 -12.81
C GLY A 136 9.59 -6.98 -11.60
N LEU A 137 9.75 -6.03 -10.66
CA LEU A 137 10.46 -6.25 -9.41
C LEU A 137 9.71 -7.19 -8.46
N TRP A 138 8.39 -7.31 -8.63
CA TRP A 138 7.54 -8.17 -7.81
C TRP A 138 7.66 -9.64 -8.24
N ARG A 139 8.17 -10.47 -7.33
CA ARG A 139 8.29 -11.93 -7.47
C ARG A 139 7.19 -12.69 -6.75
N GLY A 140 6.39 -12.01 -5.92
CA GLY A 140 5.31 -12.58 -5.13
C GLY A 140 4.85 -11.63 -4.01
N PRO A 141 3.99 -12.10 -3.09
CA PRO A 141 3.65 -11.31 -1.91
C PRO A 141 4.89 -11.13 -1.02
N ILE A 142 5.05 -9.94 -0.46
CA ILE A 142 6.07 -9.65 0.55
C ILE A 142 5.92 -10.66 1.69
N GLY A 143 7.03 -11.31 2.06
CA GLY A 143 7.03 -12.33 3.11
C GLY A 143 6.54 -13.70 2.66
N ALA A 144 6.45 -13.96 1.35
CA ALA A 144 6.07 -15.28 0.83
C ALA A 144 6.84 -16.42 1.53
N GLY A 145 6.10 -17.40 2.07
CA GLY A 145 6.65 -18.53 2.80
C GLY A 145 6.99 -18.26 4.27
N LEU A 146 6.63 -17.08 4.81
CA LEU A 146 6.74 -16.74 6.22
C LEU A 146 5.34 -16.68 6.85
N ASP A 147 5.20 -17.26 8.03
CA ASP A 147 3.98 -17.19 8.83
C ASP A 147 4.11 -16.04 9.84
N SER A 148 3.47 -14.91 9.54
CA SER A 148 3.52 -13.71 10.38
C SER A 148 2.36 -12.76 10.03
N ALA A 149 1.29 -12.79 10.84
CA ALA A 149 0.10 -11.96 10.63
C ALA A 149 0.41 -10.45 10.64
N LEU A 150 1.34 -10.00 11.51
CA LEU A 150 1.75 -8.59 11.54
C LEU A 150 2.52 -8.20 10.27
N LEU A 151 3.40 -9.07 9.76
CA LEU A 151 4.10 -8.81 8.51
C LEU A 151 3.12 -8.71 7.34
N GLU A 152 2.15 -9.64 7.25
CA GLU A 152 1.08 -9.59 6.24
C GLU A 152 0.32 -8.27 6.32
N THR A 153 -0.10 -7.86 7.52
CA THR A 153 -0.81 -6.61 7.76
C THR A 153 0.01 -5.39 7.32
N VAL A 154 1.31 -5.36 7.65
CA VAL A 154 2.20 -4.27 7.24
C VAL A 154 2.43 -4.26 5.73
N ALA A 155 2.47 -5.44 5.10
CA ALA A 155 2.67 -5.62 3.68
C ALA A 155 1.46 -5.17 2.83
N LEU A 156 0.25 -5.16 3.39
CA LEU A 156 -0.99 -4.82 2.67
C LEU A 156 -0.90 -3.51 1.90
N LYS A 157 -0.35 -2.45 2.51
CA LYS A 157 -0.26 -1.14 1.85
C LYS A 157 0.57 -1.21 0.56
N TYR A 158 1.64 -2.01 0.55
CA TYR A 158 2.49 -2.16 -0.63
C TYR A 158 1.86 -3.06 -1.68
N HIS A 159 1.04 -4.04 -1.27
CA HIS A 159 0.23 -4.82 -2.21
C HIS A 159 -0.83 -3.93 -2.88
N GLU A 160 -1.44 -3.01 -2.13
CA GLU A 160 -2.31 -1.98 -2.71
C GLU A 160 -1.57 -1.06 -3.68
N ASP A 161 -0.36 -0.61 -3.34
CA ASP A 161 0.47 0.21 -4.24
C ASP A 161 0.82 -0.53 -5.53
N ARG A 162 1.10 -1.84 -5.45
CA ARG A 162 1.28 -2.70 -6.63
C ARG A 162 0.03 -2.71 -7.50
N HIS A 163 -1.15 -2.93 -6.91
CA HIS A 163 -2.39 -2.92 -7.67
C HIS A 163 -2.66 -1.57 -8.33
N ALA A 164 -2.43 -0.48 -7.61
CA ALA A 164 -2.56 0.87 -8.15
C ALA A 164 -1.54 1.15 -9.28
N ALA A 165 -0.35 0.56 -9.24
CA ALA A 165 0.63 0.65 -10.33
C ALA A 165 0.19 -0.15 -11.57
N ILE A 166 -0.41 -1.34 -11.39
CA ILE A 166 -1.00 -2.14 -12.48
C ILE A 166 -2.14 -1.35 -13.15
N GLU A 167 -3.06 -0.81 -12.34
CA GLU A 167 -4.17 0.02 -12.83
C GLU A 167 -3.64 1.24 -13.60
N CYS A 168 -2.61 1.92 -13.10
CA CYS A 168 -2.00 3.07 -13.75
C CYS A 168 -1.35 2.71 -15.10
N ARG A 169 -0.64 1.56 -15.18
CA ARG A 169 -0.04 1.10 -16.43
C ARG A 169 -1.09 0.85 -17.49
N PHE A 170 -2.15 0.11 -17.15
CA PHE A 170 -3.25 -0.16 -18.09
C PHE A 170 -3.98 1.12 -18.49
N GLU A 171 -4.18 2.05 -17.57
CA GLU A 171 -4.77 3.35 -17.89
C GLU A 171 -3.94 4.06 -18.97
N LEU A 172 -2.63 4.12 -18.79
CA LEU A 172 -1.71 4.75 -19.72
C LEU A 172 -1.69 4.06 -21.08
N GLU A 173 -1.58 2.73 -21.12
CA GLU A 173 -1.62 1.95 -22.36
C GLU A 173 -2.94 2.15 -23.12
N LEU A 174 -4.07 2.29 -22.40
CA LEU A 174 -5.36 2.64 -22.99
C LEU A 174 -5.43 4.08 -23.50
N GLN A 175 -4.73 5.04 -22.90
CA GLN A 175 -4.60 6.40 -23.46
C GLN A 175 -3.78 6.39 -24.76
N LEU A 176 -2.75 5.53 -24.82
CA LEU A 176 -1.86 5.39 -25.97
C LEU A 176 -2.48 4.57 -27.13
N GLY A 177 -3.76 4.19 -27.04
CA GLY A 177 -4.43 3.45 -28.10
C GLY A 177 -4.13 1.95 -28.14
N GLN A 178 -3.39 1.41 -27.15
CA GLN A 178 -2.93 0.03 -27.14
C GLN A 178 -4.00 -0.98 -26.64
N HIS A 179 -5.26 -0.75 -27.01
CA HIS A 179 -6.41 -1.46 -26.44
C HIS A 179 -6.33 -2.97 -26.66
N ARG A 180 -5.87 -3.43 -27.83
CA ARG A 180 -5.81 -4.86 -28.16
C ARG A 180 -4.65 -5.56 -27.46
N GLN A 181 -3.52 -4.88 -27.31
CA GLN A 181 -2.30 -5.41 -26.71
C GLN A 181 -2.52 -5.77 -25.23
N VAL A 182 -3.28 -4.94 -24.51
CA VAL A 182 -3.50 -5.12 -23.05
C VAL A 182 -4.57 -6.16 -22.70
N LEU A 183 -5.46 -6.52 -23.63
CA LEU A 183 -6.64 -7.37 -23.34
C LEU A 183 -6.31 -8.66 -22.59
N GLY A 184 -5.27 -9.38 -23.02
CA GLY A 184 -4.91 -10.66 -22.42
C GLY A 184 -4.43 -10.54 -20.97
N GLU A 185 -3.59 -9.55 -20.68
CA GLU A 185 -3.06 -9.33 -19.33
C GLU A 185 -4.13 -8.72 -18.41
N LEU A 186 -4.97 -7.83 -18.96
CA LEU A 186 -6.02 -7.16 -18.22
C LEU A 186 -7.16 -8.12 -17.86
N ALA A 187 -7.54 -9.04 -18.78
CA ALA A 187 -8.46 -10.13 -18.48
C ALA A 187 -7.94 -11.05 -17.37
N ARG A 188 -6.64 -11.38 -17.38
CA ARG A 188 -6.01 -12.16 -16.29
C ARG A 188 -6.07 -11.41 -14.96
N SER A 189 -5.81 -10.11 -14.97
CA SER A 189 -5.86 -9.26 -13.78
C SER A 189 -7.26 -9.18 -13.18
N VAL A 190 -8.30 -9.04 -14.01
CA VAL A 190 -9.71 -9.07 -13.58
C VAL A 190 -10.09 -10.44 -13.02
N ALA A 191 -9.64 -11.54 -13.62
CA ALA A 191 -9.92 -12.88 -13.09
C ALA A 191 -9.31 -13.11 -11.70
N GLN A 192 -8.12 -12.54 -11.44
CA GLN A 192 -7.45 -12.62 -10.14
C GLN A 192 -8.07 -11.66 -9.10
N HIS A 193 -8.59 -10.51 -9.55
CA HIS A 193 -9.14 -9.47 -8.69
C HIS A 193 -10.51 -8.98 -9.18
N PRO A 194 -11.54 -9.83 -9.12
CA PRO A 194 -12.84 -9.56 -9.75
C PRO A 194 -13.61 -8.38 -9.13
N PHE A 195 -13.28 -8.00 -7.90
CA PHE A 195 -13.89 -6.86 -7.20
C PHE A 195 -13.11 -5.55 -7.36
N ARG A 196 -12.03 -5.53 -8.16
CA ARG A 196 -11.34 -4.29 -8.55
C ARG A 196 -12.08 -3.65 -9.72
N GLU A 197 -13.08 -2.84 -9.41
CA GLU A 197 -13.92 -2.17 -10.42
C GLU A 197 -13.13 -1.39 -11.47
N THR A 198 -11.99 -0.82 -11.09
CA THR A 198 -11.11 -0.08 -12.02
C THR A 198 -10.56 -0.99 -13.11
N LEU A 199 -10.12 -2.20 -12.76
CA LEU A 199 -9.67 -3.20 -13.75
C LEU A 199 -10.83 -3.67 -14.62
N CYS A 200 -12.01 -3.90 -14.03
CA CYS A 200 -13.21 -4.27 -14.80
C CYS A 200 -13.58 -3.19 -15.82
N ALA A 201 -13.57 -1.92 -15.40
CA ALA A 201 -13.85 -0.78 -16.28
C ALA A 201 -12.80 -0.63 -17.39
N GLN A 202 -11.52 -0.83 -17.08
CA GLN A 202 -10.44 -0.80 -18.08
C GLN A 202 -10.60 -1.94 -19.10
N LEU A 203 -10.98 -3.14 -18.68
CA LEU A 203 -11.23 -4.28 -19.59
C LEU A 203 -12.41 -4.01 -20.50
N MET A 204 -13.49 -3.51 -19.93
CA MET A 204 -14.72 -3.14 -20.63
C MET A 204 -14.43 -2.07 -21.70
N LEU A 205 -13.65 -1.04 -21.37
CA LEU A 205 -13.21 -0.03 -22.31
C LEU A 205 -12.31 -0.61 -23.42
N ALA A 206 -11.35 -1.46 -23.05
CA ALA A 206 -10.44 -2.11 -23.99
C ALA A 206 -11.19 -3.00 -25.01
N LEU A 207 -12.17 -3.78 -24.53
CA LEU A 207 -13.03 -4.62 -25.35
C LEU A 207 -13.87 -3.78 -26.32
N HIS A 208 -14.53 -2.73 -25.82
CA HIS A 208 -15.35 -1.84 -26.64
C HIS A 208 -14.51 -1.17 -27.75
N ARG A 209 -13.39 -0.54 -27.39
CA ARG A 209 -12.49 0.13 -28.35
C ARG A 209 -11.82 -0.84 -29.34
N SER A 210 -11.81 -2.14 -29.02
CA SER A 210 -11.36 -3.20 -29.93
C SER A 210 -12.47 -3.71 -30.87
N GLY A 211 -13.68 -3.16 -30.81
CA GLY A 211 -14.85 -3.60 -31.58
C GLY A 211 -15.63 -4.75 -30.96
N ARG A 212 -15.31 -5.14 -29.72
CA ARG A 212 -15.92 -6.27 -29.00
C ARG A 212 -16.96 -5.80 -27.98
N THR A 213 -17.85 -4.90 -28.41
CA THR A 213 -18.86 -4.25 -27.54
C THR A 213 -19.77 -5.23 -26.83
N ALA A 214 -20.20 -6.31 -27.50
CA ALA A 214 -21.04 -7.33 -26.88
C ALA A 214 -20.36 -8.00 -25.68
N GLU A 215 -19.05 -8.25 -25.78
CA GLU A 215 -18.25 -8.82 -24.70
C GLU A 215 -18.01 -7.83 -23.56
N ALA A 216 -17.85 -6.53 -23.89
CA ALA A 216 -17.75 -5.48 -22.88
C ALA A 216 -19.03 -5.39 -22.01
N LEU A 217 -20.20 -5.45 -22.64
CA LEU A 217 -21.49 -5.42 -21.92
C LEU A 217 -21.78 -6.74 -21.19
N ALA A 218 -21.33 -7.88 -21.72
CA ALA A 218 -21.40 -9.16 -21.02
C ALA A 218 -20.55 -9.13 -19.73
N LEU A 219 -19.33 -8.60 -19.82
CA LEU A 219 -18.45 -8.40 -18.66
C LEU A 219 -19.13 -7.56 -17.58
N TYR A 220 -19.74 -6.42 -17.95
CA TYR A 220 -20.46 -5.59 -17.00
C TYR A 220 -21.57 -6.35 -16.27
N ARG A 221 -22.40 -7.10 -17.00
CA ARG A 221 -23.50 -7.89 -16.41
C ARG A 221 -22.99 -8.96 -15.46
N ASP A 222 -21.89 -9.62 -15.82
CA ASP A 222 -21.26 -10.61 -14.97
C ASP A 222 -20.65 -9.98 -13.70
N THR A 223 -19.97 -8.84 -13.83
CA THR A 223 -19.44 -8.09 -12.68
C THR A 223 -20.58 -7.60 -11.77
N SER A 224 -21.63 -7.01 -12.34
CA SER A 224 -22.79 -6.52 -11.57
C SER A 224 -23.46 -7.65 -10.79
N ARG A 225 -23.72 -8.78 -11.45
CA ARG A 225 -24.28 -9.97 -10.79
C ARG A 225 -23.42 -10.41 -9.60
N ARG A 226 -22.09 -10.47 -9.76
CA ARG A 226 -21.18 -10.86 -8.68
C ARG A 226 -21.15 -9.87 -7.53
N PHE A 227 -21.21 -8.58 -7.79
CA PHE A 227 -21.28 -7.56 -6.74
C PHE A 227 -22.56 -7.71 -5.92
N THR A 228 -23.70 -7.89 -6.58
CA THR A 228 -24.99 -8.07 -5.90
C THR A 228 -25.04 -9.41 -5.14
N GLU A 229 -24.60 -10.51 -5.74
CA GLU A 229 -24.68 -11.86 -5.16
C GLU A 229 -23.63 -12.11 -4.06
N GLU A 230 -22.38 -11.68 -4.24
CA GLU A 230 -21.29 -11.99 -3.30
C GLU A 230 -21.10 -10.89 -2.23
N LEU A 231 -21.37 -9.62 -2.56
CA LEU A 231 -21.14 -8.48 -1.66
C LEU A 231 -22.43 -7.78 -1.21
N GLY A 232 -23.58 -8.06 -1.83
CA GLY A 232 -24.85 -7.40 -1.51
C GLY A 232 -24.89 -5.92 -1.86
N ILE A 233 -24.02 -5.47 -2.77
CA ILE A 233 -23.91 -4.06 -3.20
C ILE A 233 -23.99 -3.94 -4.71
N GLU A 234 -24.33 -2.76 -5.19
CA GLU A 234 -24.30 -2.43 -6.62
C GLU A 234 -22.91 -1.95 -7.06
N PRO A 235 -22.55 -2.10 -8.36
CA PRO A 235 -21.33 -1.52 -8.90
C PRO A 235 -21.27 0.01 -8.72
N GLY A 236 -20.06 0.51 -8.52
CA GLY A 236 -19.77 1.93 -8.40
C GLY A 236 -20.19 2.73 -9.64
N ALA A 237 -20.41 4.04 -9.43
CA ALA A 237 -20.93 4.95 -10.45
C ALA A 237 -20.12 4.92 -11.75
N ARG A 238 -18.79 4.85 -11.65
CA ARG A 238 -17.88 4.80 -12.79
C ARG A 238 -18.16 3.64 -13.75
N LEU A 239 -18.37 2.44 -13.22
CA LEU A 239 -18.59 1.25 -14.04
C LEU A 239 -19.97 1.32 -14.72
N ARG A 240 -20.97 1.86 -14.00
CA ARG A 240 -22.32 2.12 -14.53
C ARG A 240 -22.33 3.19 -15.62
N GLU A 241 -21.63 4.30 -15.42
CA GLU A 241 -21.48 5.36 -16.42
C GLU A 241 -20.81 4.85 -17.70
N LEU A 242 -19.78 4.01 -17.57
CA LEU A 242 -19.13 3.39 -18.73
C LEU A 242 -20.09 2.49 -19.51
N GLU A 243 -20.96 1.74 -18.84
CA GLU A 243 -22.00 0.93 -19.50
C GLU A 243 -22.93 1.83 -20.33
N GLN A 244 -23.44 2.91 -19.74
CA GLN A 244 -24.34 3.83 -20.41
C GLN A 244 -23.69 4.49 -21.63
N LEU A 245 -22.42 4.89 -21.52
CA LEU A 245 -21.68 5.47 -22.64
C LEU A 245 -21.43 4.47 -23.78
N ILE A 246 -21.20 3.19 -23.45
CA ILE A 246 -21.07 2.12 -24.44
C ILE A 246 -22.42 1.85 -25.13
N LEU A 247 -23.53 1.84 -24.38
CA LEU A 247 -24.88 1.65 -24.93
C LEU A 247 -25.31 2.83 -25.82
N GLY A 248 -24.92 4.05 -25.47
CA GLY A 248 -25.19 5.27 -26.24
C GLY A 248 -24.33 5.42 -27.51
N GLY A 249 -23.30 4.59 -27.69
CA GLY A 249 -22.36 4.68 -28.83
C GLY A 249 -21.33 5.81 -28.73
N GLU A 250 -21.28 6.52 -27.61
CA GLU A 250 -20.41 7.69 -27.39
C GLU A 250 -19.02 7.31 -26.84
N ALA A 251 -18.83 6.05 -26.42
CA ALA A 251 -17.58 5.57 -25.83
C ALA A 251 -16.36 5.53 -26.80
N GLY A 252 -16.55 5.95 -28.05
CA GLY A 252 -15.51 6.09 -29.08
C GLY A 252 -14.80 7.46 -29.15
N GLN A 253 -15.27 8.48 -28.41
CA GLN A 253 -14.70 9.85 -28.42
C GLN A 253 -14.12 10.21 -27.03
N GLU A 254 -12.94 10.85 -26.96
CA GLU A 254 -12.22 11.11 -25.69
C GLU A 254 -12.87 12.18 -24.78
N PRO A 255 -12.65 12.14 -23.44
CA PRO A 255 -11.73 11.29 -22.69
C PRO A 255 -12.45 10.45 -21.62
N LEU A 256 -12.93 9.25 -21.96
CA LEU A 256 -13.41 8.28 -20.96
C LEU A 256 -12.29 7.80 -20.01
N VAL A 257 -11.03 8.00 -20.41
CA VAL A 257 -9.90 7.80 -19.49
C VAL A 257 -9.81 8.92 -18.45
N GLY A 258 -10.53 10.02 -18.59
CA GLY A 258 -10.76 10.97 -17.50
C GLY A 258 -11.58 10.34 -16.37
N LEU A 259 -12.60 9.53 -16.73
CA LEU A 259 -13.36 8.74 -15.74
C LEU A 259 -12.40 7.75 -15.08
N LEU A 260 -11.64 6.99 -15.90
CA LEU A 260 -10.30 6.37 -15.71
C LEU A 260 -9.41 6.81 -14.54
N ARG A 261 -9.21 8.12 -14.44
CA ARG A 261 -8.28 8.70 -13.47
C ARG A 261 -8.87 8.56 -12.08
N ARG A 262 -8.20 7.80 -11.22
CA ARG A 262 -8.32 8.09 -9.79
C ARG A 262 -7.68 9.45 -9.60
N GLU A 263 -8.46 10.47 -9.21
CA GLU A 263 -7.84 11.58 -8.50
C GLU A 263 -7.09 10.94 -7.32
N PRO A 264 -5.78 11.19 -7.16
CA PRO A 264 -5.11 10.74 -5.97
C PRO A 264 -5.86 11.38 -4.81
N ILE A 265 -6.28 10.56 -3.84
CA ILE A 265 -6.48 11.07 -2.48
C ILE A 265 -5.17 11.79 -2.19
N ARG A 266 -5.21 13.13 -2.13
CA ARG A 266 -4.03 13.90 -1.73
C ARG A 266 -3.52 13.22 -0.47
N PRO A 267 -2.22 12.89 -0.36
CA PRO A 267 -1.72 12.51 0.94
C PRO A 267 -2.22 13.59 1.88
N VAL A 268 -2.98 13.20 2.90
CA VAL A 268 -3.22 14.08 4.03
C VAL A 268 -1.82 14.36 4.52
N VAL A 269 -1.27 15.50 4.10
CA VAL A 269 -0.10 16.07 4.72
C VAL A 269 -0.48 16.04 6.19
N PRO A 270 0.23 15.31 7.07
CA PRO A 270 -0.03 15.44 8.49
C PRO A 270 -0.01 16.94 8.72
N CYS A 271 -1.17 17.46 9.11
CA CYS A 271 -1.34 18.87 9.40
C CYS A 271 -0.11 19.23 10.24
N PRO A 272 0.74 20.20 9.84
CA PRO A 272 1.78 20.63 10.75
C PRO A 272 1.02 20.94 12.02
N GLU A 273 1.35 20.23 13.10
CA GLU A 273 0.83 20.51 14.43
C GLU A 273 0.83 22.02 14.51
N THR A 274 -0.37 22.61 14.50
CA THR A 274 -0.51 24.02 14.72
C THR A 274 0.13 24.21 16.07
N ALA A 275 1.33 24.78 16.05
CA ALA A 275 1.99 25.33 17.21
C ALA A 275 1.05 26.43 17.70
N VAL A 276 0.03 26.01 18.45
CA VAL A 276 -0.63 26.85 19.42
C VAL A 276 0.42 26.97 20.51
N THR A 277 1.27 27.98 20.35
CA THR A 277 2.00 28.56 21.46
C THR A 277 0.95 29.05 22.45
N SER A 278 0.61 28.20 23.42
CA SER A 278 -0.13 28.56 24.61
C SER A 278 0.73 28.08 25.77
N ASP A 279 1.34 29.07 26.42
CA ASP A 279 2.42 28.96 27.41
C ASP A 279 1.84 28.58 28.79
N LEU A 280 1.15 27.45 28.88
CA LEU A 280 0.54 26.95 30.12
C LEU A 280 0.95 25.50 30.39
N ALA A 281 1.34 25.22 31.63
CA ALA A 281 1.75 23.91 32.06
C ALA A 281 0.59 22.89 31.93
N PRO A 282 0.87 21.60 31.68
CA PRO A 282 -0.16 20.57 31.50
C PRO A 282 -1.17 20.45 32.65
N GLU A 283 -0.74 20.82 33.86
CA GLU A 283 -1.51 20.74 35.10
C GLU A 283 -2.62 21.82 35.15
N ASP A 284 -2.32 23.04 34.69
CA ASP A 284 -3.28 24.14 34.62
C ASP A 284 -4.37 23.91 33.57
N ARG A 285 -4.04 23.12 32.54
CA ARG A 285 -4.93 22.80 31.42
C ARG A 285 -5.99 21.76 31.79
N ILE A 286 -5.68 20.85 32.73
CA ILE A 286 -6.67 19.90 33.26
C ILE A 286 -7.68 20.63 34.15
N ALA A 287 -7.21 21.53 35.02
CA ALA A 287 -8.06 22.31 35.90
C ALA A 287 -9.07 23.18 35.13
N LEU A 288 -8.64 23.83 34.05
CA LEU A 288 -9.52 24.65 33.21
C LEU A 288 -10.59 23.82 32.49
N LEU A 289 -10.21 22.64 31.98
CA LEU A 289 -11.15 21.72 31.33
C LEU A 289 -12.15 21.14 32.33
N GLU A 290 -11.74 20.89 33.58
CA GLU A 290 -12.64 20.43 34.64
C GLU A 290 -13.65 21.52 35.05
N GLU A 291 -13.24 22.80 35.11
CA GLU A 291 -14.15 23.92 35.35
C GLU A 291 -15.15 24.13 34.20
N GLU A 292 -14.71 24.07 32.94
CA GLU A 292 -15.61 24.18 31.79
C GLU A 292 -16.62 23.01 31.74
N LEU A 293 -16.18 21.80 32.07
CA LEU A 293 -17.07 20.64 32.12
C LEU A 293 -18.09 20.75 33.27
N ALA A 294 -17.70 21.34 34.40
CA ALA A 294 -18.59 21.59 35.52
C ALA A 294 -19.66 22.65 35.17
N ALA A 295 -19.26 23.73 34.49
CA ALA A 295 -20.18 24.78 34.03
C ALA A 295 -21.22 24.23 33.04
N LEU A 296 -20.79 23.41 32.06
CA LEU A 296 -21.67 22.78 31.08
C LEU A 296 -22.64 21.78 31.72
N ARG A 297 -22.19 21.01 32.72
CA ARG A 297 -23.06 20.10 33.48
C ARG A 297 -24.14 20.87 34.26
N GLU A 298 -23.78 22.00 34.83
CA GLU A 298 -24.74 22.81 35.60
C GLU A 298 -25.76 23.50 34.69
N GLU A 299 -25.34 23.98 33.52
CA GLU A 299 -26.23 24.53 32.49
C GLU A 299 -27.20 23.47 31.95
N HIS A 300 -26.71 22.25 31.69
CA HIS A 300 -27.54 21.13 31.28
C HIS A 300 -28.56 20.73 32.37
N ALA A 301 -28.15 20.72 33.64
CA ALA A 301 -29.05 20.47 34.77
C ALA A 301 -30.09 21.58 34.99
N ARG A 302 -29.79 22.83 34.63
CA ARG A 302 -30.76 23.94 34.61
C ARG A 302 -31.76 23.77 33.46
N SER A 303 -31.30 23.39 32.27
CA SER A 303 -32.14 23.15 31.10
C SER A 303 -33.14 22.00 31.33
N LEU A 304 -32.70 20.90 31.94
CA LEU A 304 -33.58 19.77 32.28
C LEU A 304 -34.64 20.12 33.34
N ARG A 305 -34.34 21.01 34.29
CA ARG A 305 -35.32 21.48 35.29
C ARG A 305 -36.33 22.47 34.72
N GLY A 306 -35.97 23.24 33.69
CA GLY A 306 -36.89 24.10 32.95
C GLY A 306 -37.93 23.33 32.13
N LEU A 307 -37.61 22.11 31.70
CA LEU A 307 -38.51 21.26 30.90
C LEU A 307 -39.53 20.47 31.75
N SER A 308 -39.31 20.32 33.06
CA SER A 308 -40.23 19.61 33.98
C SER A 308 -41.30 20.50 34.62
N GLY A 309 -41.33 21.82 34.32
CA GLY A 309 -42.29 22.79 34.88
C GLY A 309 -43.43 23.21 33.93
N ARG A 310 -43.54 22.57 32.76
CA ARG A 310 -44.65 22.76 31.81
C ARG A 310 -45.28 21.40 31.48
N ALA A 311 -45.96 20.83 32.47
CA ALA A 311 -46.97 19.79 32.31
C ALA A 311 -48.09 20.08 33.30
#